data_AF-A0A2S6A421-F1
#
_entry.id   AF-A0A2S6A421-F1
#
_cell.length_a   1.000
_cell.length_b   1.000
_cell.length_c   1.000
_cell.angle_alpha   90.00
_cell.angle_beta   90.00
_cell.angle_gamma   90.00
#
_symmetry.space_group_name_H-M   'P 1'
#
loop_
_entity.id
_entity.type
_entity.pdbx_description
1 polymer ?
#
loop_
_entity_poly.entity_id
_entity_poly.type
_entity_poly.pdbx_seq_one_letter_code
_entity_poly.pdbx_strand_id
1 'polypeptide(L)'
;MGDTLQVGEELGLGQALQGGAYTLTLQNDGNLVLSEPDGTVVWATMTHERGVERAVLQEDGNFVLYSGSGPVWATDTNGQAADHLVLQSDRNLVLYGRDGASLWASGTNTDSPIVVEEPVAAPAAEQVPPPPAAPEPRTYTVESGDTLWAIAERFYGDGNRYLEIAGASGIENPDVINEGQLLTIP
;
A
#
# COMPACT_ATOMS: atom_id res chain seq x y z
N MET A 1 2.75 3.59 2.41
CA MET A 1 3.59 4.55 3.15
C MET A 1 4.38 3.74 4.17
N GLY A 2 5.66 4.04 4.36
CA GLY A 2 6.44 3.41 5.44
C GLY A 2 6.23 4.16 6.76
N ASP A 3 6.57 3.52 7.86
CA ASP A 3 6.64 4.13 9.20
C ASP A 3 8.02 4.74 9.51
N THR A 4 9.01 4.42 8.66
CA THR A 4 10.42 4.66 8.92
C THR A 4 11.05 5.49 7.82
N LEU A 5 11.93 6.41 8.22
CA LEU A 5 12.84 7.16 7.35
C LEU A 5 14.28 6.75 7.70
N GLN A 6 15.00 6.18 6.75
CA GLN A 6 16.39 5.76 6.90
C GLN A 6 17.35 6.93 6.74
N VAL A 7 18.58 6.77 7.25
CA VAL A 7 19.66 7.71 6.94
C VAL A 7 19.84 7.86 5.42
N GLY A 8 19.95 9.11 4.98
CA GLY A 8 20.03 9.50 3.57
C GLY A 8 18.67 9.75 2.92
N GLU A 9 17.57 9.36 3.55
CA GLU A 9 16.22 9.60 3.04
C GLU A 9 15.65 10.95 3.47
N GLU A 10 14.64 11.41 2.73
CA GLU A 10 13.95 12.67 2.98
C GLU A 10 12.44 12.57 2.80
N LEU A 11 11.72 13.47 3.47
CA LEU A 11 10.33 13.80 3.22
C LEU A 11 10.26 15.18 2.57
N GLY A 12 9.66 15.26 1.40
CA GLY A 12 9.23 16.51 0.77
C GLY A 12 7.81 16.92 1.18
N LEU A 13 7.40 18.10 0.72
CA LEU A 13 6.05 18.63 0.95
C LEU A 13 4.95 17.63 0.53
N GLY A 14 3.97 17.44 1.41
CA GLY A 14 2.85 16.51 1.24
C GLY A 14 3.20 15.03 1.47
N GLN A 15 4.47 14.69 1.67
CA GLN A 15 4.87 13.31 1.99
C GLN A 15 4.73 13.04 3.49
N ALA A 16 4.54 11.76 3.80
CA ALA A 16 4.27 11.32 5.16
C ALA A 16 4.87 9.96 5.49
N LEU A 17 5.14 9.77 6.78
CA LEU A 17 5.31 8.47 7.41
C LEU A 17 4.01 8.07 8.11
N GLN A 18 3.71 6.78 8.13
CA GLN A 18 2.54 6.23 8.79
C GLN A 18 2.93 5.09 9.73
N GLY A 19 2.70 5.27 11.02
CA GLY A 19 2.98 4.28 12.06
C GLY A 19 1.71 3.99 12.87
N GLY A 20 1.19 2.77 12.74
CA GLY A 20 -0.13 2.42 13.29
C GLY A 20 -1.22 3.36 12.74
N ALA A 21 -1.95 4.02 13.65
CA ALA A 21 -2.99 5.01 13.31
C ALA A 21 -2.44 6.40 13.00
N TYR A 22 -1.16 6.66 13.30
CA TYR A 22 -0.62 8.00 13.34
C TYR A 22 0.10 8.36 12.06
N THR A 23 0.06 9.63 11.71
CA THR A 23 0.70 10.13 10.49
C THR A 23 1.62 11.30 10.82
N LEU A 24 2.88 11.22 10.39
CA LEU A 24 3.81 12.35 10.38
C LEU A 24 3.88 12.91 8.96
N THR A 25 3.38 14.12 8.75
CA THR A 25 3.34 14.76 7.42
C THR A 25 4.17 16.04 7.39
N LEU A 26 5.02 16.20 6.39
CA LEU A 26 5.57 17.52 6.06
C LEU A 26 4.53 18.27 5.23
N GLN A 27 3.78 19.18 5.84
CA GLN A 27 2.65 19.87 5.21
C GLN A 27 3.12 20.91 4.18
N ASN A 28 2.24 21.29 3.26
CA ASN A 28 2.54 22.27 2.19
C ASN A 28 2.88 23.68 2.71
N ASP A 29 2.54 23.99 3.96
CA ASP A 29 2.91 25.24 4.63
C ASP A 29 4.34 25.20 5.23
N GLY A 30 5.03 24.06 5.14
CA GLY A 30 6.37 23.83 5.68
C GLY A 30 6.38 23.34 7.13
N ASN A 31 5.24 23.03 7.72
CA ASN A 31 5.17 22.48 9.07
C ASN A 31 5.28 20.95 9.04
N LEU A 32 6.18 20.38 9.84
CA LEU A 32 6.19 18.93 10.05
C LEU A 32 5.29 18.61 11.23
N VAL A 33 4.25 17.82 10.99
CA VAL A 33 3.14 17.62 11.91
C VAL A 33 2.90 16.14 12.13
N LEU A 34 2.87 15.72 13.39
CA LEU A 34 2.35 14.43 13.82
C LEU A 34 0.88 14.59 14.21
N SER A 35 0.01 13.81 13.59
CA SER A 35 -1.43 13.85 13.83
C SER A 35 -2.06 12.47 14.03
N GLU A 36 -3.19 12.48 14.71
CA GLU A 36 -4.11 11.36 14.83
C GLU A 36 -5.02 11.23 13.58
N PRO A 37 -5.73 10.10 13.39
CA PRO A 37 -6.58 9.89 12.21
C PRO A 37 -7.68 10.92 12.00
N ASP A 38 -8.17 11.53 13.08
CA ASP A 38 -9.20 12.56 13.04
C ASP A 38 -8.66 13.96 12.67
N GLY A 39 -7.35 14.07 12.46
CA GLY A 39 -6.66 15.31 12.16
C GLY A 39 -6.16 16.07 13.40
N THR A 40 -6.37 15.54 14.62
CA THR A 40 -5.84 16.16 15.83
C THR A 40 -4.32 16.18 15.79
N VAL A 41 -3.73 17.37 15.89
CA VAL A 41 -2.28 17.57 15.92
C VAL A 41 -1.77 17.34 17.33
N VAL A 42 -0.87 16.37 17.49
CA VAL A 42 -0.27 16.01 18.79
C VAL A 42 1.14 16.57 18.97
N TRP A 43 1.86 16.80 17.87
CA TRP A 43 3.17 17.45 17.88
C TRP A 43 3.44 18.14 16.54
N ALA A 44 4.19 19.23 16.57
CA ALA A 44 4.64 19.93 15.37
C ALA A 44 5.97 20.65 15.61
N THR A 45 6.75 20.82 14.54
CA THR A 45 8.00 21.61 14.56
C THR A 45 7.74 23.12 14.66
N MET A 46 6.50 23.57 14.44
CA MET A 46 6.11 24.99 14.37
C MET A 46 6.86 25.75 13.27
N THR A 47 7.13 25.08 12.15
CA THR A 47 7.86 25.66 11.01
C THR A 47 6.97 26.14 9.87
N HIS A 48 5.66 26.25 10.11
CA HIS A 48 4.71 26.84 9.16
C HIS A 48 5.20 28.22 8.71
N GLU A 49 5.06 28.51 7.41
CA GLU A 49 5.45 29.78 6.78
C GLU A 49 6.94 30.13 6.87
N ARG A 50 7.80 29.19 7.32
CA ARG A 50 9.26 29.37 7.38
C ARG A 50 9.96 28.94 6.09
N GLY A 51 9.19 28.57 5.07
CA GLY A 51 9.70 28.16 3.76
C GLY A 51 10.40 26.80 3.76
N VAL A 52 10.10 25.94 4.74
CA VAL A 52 10.61 24.55 4.74
C VAL A 52 10.03 23.81 3.54
N GLU A 53 10.88 23.08 2.84
CA GLU A 53 10.54 22.32 1.63
C GLU A 53 10.85 20.82 1.75
N ARG A 54 11.77 20.45 2.65
CA ARG A 54 12.15 19.06 2.91
C ARG A 54 12.61 18.83 4.35
N ALA A 55 12.44 17.61 4.83
CA ALA A 55 12.99 17.11 6.08
C ALA A 55 13.89 15.90 5.77
N VAL A 56 15.14 15.93 6.19
CA VAL A 56 16.18 14.96 5.78
C VAL A 56 16.76 14.30 7.02
N LEU A 57 16.85 12.98 7.04
CA LEU A 57 17.71 12.27 7.99
C LEU A 57 19.10 12.13 7.38
N GLN A 58 20.06 12.88 7.90
CA GLN A 58 21.37 13.04 7.30
C GLN A 58 22.34 11.91 7.67
N GLU A 59 23.37 11.71 6.84
CA GLU A 59 24.47 10.75 7.07
C GLU A 59 25.24 11.01 8.38
N ASP A 60 25.25 12.25 8.86
CA ASP A 60 25.87 12.59 10.15
C ASP A 60 24.99 12.22 11.36
N GLY A 61 23.78 11.72 11.12
CA GLY A 61 22.82 11.31 12.14
C GLY A 61 21.91 12.43 12.66
N ASN A 62 21.90 13.60 12.02
CA ASN A 62 20.96 14.67 12.35
C ASN A 62 19.70 14.59 11.50
N PHE A 63 18.53 14.78 12.11
CA PHE A 63 17.28 14.96 11.35
C PHE A 63 16.97 16.45 11.27
N VAL A 64 16.90 16.99 10.03
CA VAL A 64 16.91 18.44 9.79
C VAL A 64 15.85 18.85 8.77
N LEU A 65 15.09 19.89 9.10
CA LEU A 65 14.18 20.57 8.17
C LEU A 65 14.92 21.70 7.46
N TYR A 66 14.84 21.71 6.13
CA TYR A 66 15.48 22.70 5.29
C TYR A 66 14.48 23.57 4.56
N SER A 67 14.81 24.86 4.50
CA SER A 67 14.29 25.80 3.51
C SER A 67 15.32 25.99 2.39
N GLY A 68 14.92 26.66 1.30
CA GLY A 68 15.87 27.11 0.28
C GLY A 68 16.96 28.07 0.79
N SER A 69 16.81 28.64 2.00
CA SER A 69 17.80 29.52 2.63
C SER A 69 18.69 28.81 3.66
N GLY A 70 18.44 27.53 3.97
CA GLY A 70 19.20 26.76 4.96
C GLY A 70 18.33 26.03 5.99
N PRO A 71 18.96 25.47 7.04
CA PRO A 71 18.27 24.68 8.06
C PRO A 71 17.38 25.56 8.93
N VAL A 72 16.18 25.06 9.25
CA VAL A 72 15.15 25.77 10.03
C VAL A 72 14.93 25.12 11.39
N TRP A 73 15.04 23.80 11.47
CA TRP A 73 14.86 23.00 12.69
C TRP A 73 15.73 21.73 12.60
N ALA A 74 16.22 21.23 13.74
CA ALA A 74 16.99 19.99 13.82
C ALA A 74 16.73 19.24 15.14
N THR A 75 17.02 17.93 15.16
CA THR A 75 17.05 17.12 16.39
C THR A 75 18.31 17.34 17.23
N ASP A 76 19.33 17.99 16.68
CA ASP A 76 20.66 18.21 17.29
C ASP A 76 21.38 16.90 17.67
N THR A 77 21.20 15.87 16.84
CA THR A 77 21.78 14.52 17.03
C THR A 77 22.99 14.24 16.13
N ASN A 78 23.58 15.27 15.55
CA ASN A 78 24.76 15.15 14.70
C ASN A 78 25.92 14.44 15.44
N GLY A 79 26.53 13.46 14.78
CA GLY A 79 27.64 12.65 15.30
C GLY A 79 27.21 11.51 16.23
N GLN A 80 25.92 11.31 16.47
CA GLN A 80 25.40 10.26 17.38
C GLN A 80 25.14 8.91 16.69
N ALA A 81 25.61 8.74 15.45
CA ALA A 81 25.44 7.51 14.66
C ALA A 81 23.97 7.05 14.58
N ALA A 82 23.06 8.00 14.28
CA ALA A 82 21.68 7.67 13.99
C ALA A 82 21.57 6.70 12.80
N ASP A 83 20.50 5.92 12.79
CA ASP A 83 20.24 4.87 11.82
C ASP A 83 18.90 5.11 11.10
N HIS A 84 17.83 5.34 11.86
CA HIS A 84 16.51 5.58 11.30
C HIS A 84 15.61 6.37 12.26
N LEU A 85 14.71 7.16 11.68
CA LEU A 85 13.60 7.81 12.37
C LEU A 85 12.33 6.99 12.13
N VAL A 86 11.62 6.59 13.20
CA VAL A 86 10.42 5.76 13.09
C VAL A 86 9.24 6.38 13.84
N LEU A 87 8.09 6.41 13.18
CA LEU A 87 6.81 6.68 13.83
C LEU A 87 6.25 5.35 14.35
N GLN A 88 6.16 5.23 15.67
CA GLN A 88 5.79 3.99 16.34
C GLN A 88 4.27 3.90 16.54
N SER A 89 3.78 2.67 16.73
CA SER A 89 2.36 2.39 16.97
C SER A 89 1.83 2.93 18.29
N ASP A 90 2.70 3.40 19.19
CA ASP A 90 2.35 4.07 20.44
C ASP A 90 2.26 5.60 20.29
N ARG A 91 2.30 6.13 19.05
CA ARG A 91 2.33 7.56 18.68
C ARG A 91 3.66 8.26 18.91
N ASN A 92 4.71 7.56 19.33
CA ASN A 92 6.00 8.19 19.51
C ASN A 92 6.76 8.29 18.19
N LEU A 93 7.37 9.44 17.93
CA LEU A 93 8.34 9.59 16.85
C LEU A 93 9.73 9.53 17.45
N VAL A 94 10.52 8.53 17.08
CA VAL A 94 11.81 8.24 17.72
C VAL A 94 12.92 8.14 16.68
N LEU A 95 14.05 8.78 16.96
CA LEU A 95 15.28 8.62 16.22
C LEU A 95 16.16 7.59 16.94
N TYR A 96 16.44 6.48 16.28
CA TYR A 96 17.29 5.41 16.82
C TYR A 96 18.70 5.47 16.26
N GLY A 97 19.67 5.13 17.11
CA GLY A 97 21.06 4.84 16.74
C GLY A 97 21.22 3.41 16.21
N ARG A 98 22.36 3.15 15.55
CA ARG A 98 22.70 1.81 15.02
C ARG A 98 22.81 0.72 16.10
N ASP A 99 23.00 1.12 17.34
CA ASP A 99 23.06 0.25 18.52
C ASP A 99 21.67 0.03 19.16
N GLY A 100 20.61 0.63 18.59
CA GLY A 100 19.24 0.59 19.12
C GLY A 100 18.98 1.63 20.21
N ALA A 101 19.91 2.53 20.52
CA ALA A 101 19.68 3.60 21.49
C ALA A 101 18.68 4.63 20.96
N SER A 102 17.77 5.11 21.82
CA SER A 102 16.93 6.26 21.51
C SER A 102 17.76 7.54 21.64
N LEU A 103 18.01 8.21 20.51
CA LEU A 103 18.82 9.43 20.44
C LEU A 103 17.97 10.69 20.63
N TRP A 104 16.74 10.65 20.13
CA TRP A 104 15.74 11.70 20.28
C TRP A 104 14.34 11.10 20.21
N ALA A 105 13.37 11.70 20.90
CA ALA A 105 11.96 11.33 20.81
C ALA A 105 11.06 12.57 20.93
N SER A 106 9.90 12.54 20.26
CA SER A 106 8.87 13.57 20.39
C SER A 106 8.20 13.57 21.77
N GLY A 107 8.27 12.46 22.51
CA GLY A 107 7.65 12.32 23.83
C GLY A 107 6.11 12.24 23.75
N THR A 108 5.59 11.79 22.62
CA THR A 108 4.14 11.74 22.33
C THR A 108 3.51 10.38 22.57
N ASN A 109 4.28 9.43 23.12
CA ASN A 109 3.83 8.08 23.42
C ASN A 109 2.55 8.09 24.26
N THR A 110 1.64 7.16 23.97
CA THR A 110 0.37 7.00 24.69
C THR A 110 0.20 5.56 25.15
N ASP A 111 -0.27 5.38 26.40
CA ASP A 111 -0.65 4.08 26.94
C ASP A 111 -1.98 3.57 26.36
N SER A 112 -2.69 4.42 25.62
CA SER A 112 -3.95 4.09 24.93
C SER A 112 -3.81 4.41 23.44
N PRO A 113 -3.06 3.58 22.68
CA PRO A 113 -2.91 3.80 21.25
C PRO A 113 -4.23 3.57 20.52
N ILE A 114 -4.46 4.34 19.46
CA ILE A 114 -5.57 4.11 18.54
C ILE A 114 -5.20 2.88 17.75
N VAL A 115 -5.87 1.78 18.06
CA VAL A 115 -5.77 0.57 17.26
C VAL A 115 -6.55 0.84 15.99
N VAL A 116 -5.85 0.98 14.87
CA VAL A 116 -6.53 0.82 13.59
C VAL A 116 -6.91 -0.64 13.57
N GLU A 117 -8.19 -0.94 13.76
CA GLU A 117 -8.71 -2.22 13.33
C GLU A 117 -8.56 -2.20 11.80
N GLU A 118 -7.39 -2.64 11.31
CA GLU A 118 -7.35 -3.33 10.03
C GLU A 118 -8.53 -4.30 10.10
N PRO A 119 -9.43 -4.32 9.09
CA PRO A 119 -10.54 -5.24 9.11
C PRO A 119 -9.90 -6.59 9.38
N VAL A 120 -10.16 -7.12 10.58
CA VAL A 120 -9.62 -8.40 10.96
C VAL A 120 -10.10 -9.27 9.83
N ALA A 121 -9.17 -9.77 9.01
CA ALA A 121 -9.50 -10.89 8.16
C ALA A 121 -10.05 -11.90 9.16
N ALA A 122 -11.39 -12.02 9.19
CA ALA A 122 -12.10 -12.78 10.20
C ALA A 122 -11.32 -14.08 10.38
N PRO A 123 -10.98 -14.45 11.64
CA PRO A 123 -9.86 -15.33 11.96
C PRO A 123 -9.88 -16.43 10.93
N ALA A 124 -8.87 -16.48 10.05
CA ALA A 124 -8.90 -17.26 8.81
C ALA A 124 -9.76 -18.49 9.07
N ALA A 125 -11.02 -18.42 8.64
CA ALA A 125 -11.93 -19.48 8.96
C ALA A 125 -11.22 -20.70 8.37
N GLU A 126 -11.06 -21.76 9.15
CA GLU A 126 -11.16 -23.07 8.52
C GLU A 126 -12.34 -22.92 7.57
N GLN A 127 -12.04 -22.89 6.27
CA GLN A 127 -13.02 -22.59 5.26
C GLN A 127 -14.10 -23.64 5.47
N VAL A 128 -15.20 -23.28 6.13
CA VAL A 128 -16.46 -23.95 5.87
C VAL A 128 -16.60 -23.70 4.38
N PRO A 129 -16.49 -24.75 3.55
CA PRO A 129 -16.41 -24.54 2.12
C PRO A 129 -17.60 -23.65 1.74
N PRO A 130 -17.40 -22.63 0.89
CA PRO A 130 -18.53 -21.91 0.35
C PRO A 130 -19.50 -22.98 -0.19
N PRO A 131 -20.83 -22.84 0.00
CA PRO A 131 -21.77 -23.70 -0.73
C PRO A 131 -21.29 -23.69 -2.18
N PRO A 132 -21.10 -24.88 -2.81
CA PRO A 132 -20.28 -25.01 -4.00
C PRO A 132 -20.62 -23.89 -4.98
N ALA A 133 -19.65 -23.00 -5.22
CA ALA A 133 -19.79 -21.99 -6.24
C ALA A 133 -20.16 -22.72 -7.52
N ALA A 134 -21.26 -22.32 -8.15
CA ALA A 134 -21.54 -22.76 -9.50
C ALA A 134 -20.28 -22.54 -10.35
N PRO A 135 -19.90 -23.48 -11.22
CA PRO A 135 -18.65 -23.37 -11.98
C PRO A 135 -18.64 -22.03 -12.70
N GLU A 136 -17.61 -21.21 -12.46
CA GLU A 136 -17.41 -19.98 -13.21
C GLU A 136 -17.24 -20.36 -14.69
N PRO A 137 -18.01 -19.75 -15.61
CA PRO A 137 -17.95 -20.11 -17.02
C PRO A 137 -16.52 -19.88 -17.51
N ARG A 138 -15.87 -20.94 -17.98
CA ARG A 138 -14.55 -20.82 -18.60
C ARG A 138 -14.76 -20.15 -19.94
N THR A 139 -14.12 -19.02 -20.20
CA THR A 139 -14.21 -18.37 -21.51
C THR A 139 -13.01 -18.72 -22.38
N TYR A 140 -13.24 -18.92 -23.68
CA TYR A 140 -12.19 -19.22 -24.65
C TYR A 140 -12.30 -18.29 -25.87
N THR A 141 -11.19 -17.70 -26.28
CA THR A 141 -11.13 -16.86 -27.48
C THR A 141 -10.77 -17.74 -28.68
N VAL A 142 -11.61 -17.75 -29.71
CA VAL A 142 -11.40 -18.53 -30.94
C VAL A 142 -10.11 -18.10 -31.63
N GLU A 143 -9.20 -19.04 -31.87
CA GLU A 143 -7.98 -18.80 -32.65
C GLU A 143 -8.18 -19.17 -34.13
N SER A 144 -7.27 -18.70 -34.99
CA SER A 144 -7.34 -19.00 -36.43
C SER A 144 -7.24 -20.49 -36.70
N GLY A 145 -8.26 -21.05 -37.36
CA GLY A 145 -8.36 -22.48 -37.66
C GLY A 145 -9.07 -23.32 -36.59
N ASP A 146 -9.55 -22.71 -35.51
CA ASP A 146 -10.38 -23.41 -34.54
C ASP A 146 -11.78 -23.72 -35.09
N THR A 147 -12.36 -24.81 -34.58
CA THR A 147 -13.77 -25.15 -34.76
C THR A 147 -14.40 -25.39 -33.40
N LEU A 148 -15.71 -25.17 -33.24
CA LEU A 148 -16.37 -25.48 -31.97
C LEU A 148 -16.18 -26.96 -31.56
N TRP A 149 -16.05 -27.86 -32.54
CA TRP A 149 -15.75 -29.27 -32.32
C TRP A 149 -14.36 -29.47 -31.67
N ALA A 150 -13.31 -28.85 -32.23
CA ALA A 150 -11.96 -28.94 -31.67
C ALA A 150 -11.85 -28.30 -30.28
N ILE A 151 -12.58 -27.19 -30.06
CA ILE A 151 -12.67 -26.53 -28.76
C ILE A 151 -13.39 -27.43 -27.76
N ALA A 152 -14.52 -28.04 -28.14
CA ALA A 152 -15.24 -28.98 -27.29
C ALA A 152 -14.41 -30.23 -26.95
N GLU A 153 -13.65 -30.78 -27.91
CA GLU A 153 -12.72 -31.87 -27.64
C GLU A 153 -11.60 -31.42 -26.68
N ARG A 154 -11.08 -30.20 -26.82
CA ARG A 154 -10.04 -29.66 -25.94
C ARG A 154 -10.50 -29.45 -24.49
N PHE A 155 -11.71 -28.95 -24.29
CA PHE A 155 -12.22 -28.60 -22.95
C PHE A 155 -13.03 -29.72 -22.29
N TYR A 156 -13.73 -30.54 -23.08
CA TYR A 156 -14.56 -31.63 -22.59
C TYR A 156 -14.04 -33.03 -22.91
N GLY A 157 -13.03 -33.17 -23.77
CA GLY A 157 -12.57 -34.46 -24.28
C GLY A 157 -13.52 -35.10 -25.30
N ASP A 158 -14.61 -34.41 -25.67
CA ASP A 158 -15.63 -34.89 -26.61
C ASP A 158 -16.08 -33.75 -27.53
N GLY A 159 -15.68 -33.83 -28.79
CA GLY A 159 -16.04 -32.85 -29.80
C GLY A 159 -17.56 -32.75 -30.05
N ASN A 160 -18.37 -33.74 -29.67
CA ASN A 160 -19.83 -33.68 -29.82
C ASN A 160 -20.49 -32.67 -28.87
N ARG A 161 -19.78 -32.18 -27.84
CA ARG A 161 -20.30 -31.17 -26.89
C ARG A 161 -20.20 -29.73 -27.39
N TYR A 162 -19.82 -29.54 -28.65
CA TYR A 162 -19.73 -28.23 -29.29
C TYR A 162 -21.05 -27.44 -29.31
N LEU A 163 -22.20 -28.13 -29.34
CA LEU A 163 -23.51 -27.50 -29.25
C LEU A 163 -23.78 -26.83 -27.90
N GLU A 164 -23.18 -27.33 -26.81
CA GLU A 164 -23.29 -26.71 -25.48
C GLU A 164 -22.55 -25.38 -25.45
N ILE A 165 -21.38 -25.33 -26.10
CA ILE A 165 -20.60 -24.10 -26.28
C ILE A 165 -21.38 -23.11 -27.16
N ALA A 166 -21.96 -23.57 -28.27
CA ALA A 166 -22.77 -22.74 -29.15
C ALA A 166 -23.97 -22.13 -28.41
N GLY A 167 -24.71 -22.96 -27.66
CA GLY A 167 -25.86 -22.50 -26.88
C GLY A 167 -25.47 -21.52 -25.77
N ALA A 168 -24.39 -21.81 -25.03
CA ALA A 168 -23.92 -20.94 -23.96
C ALA A 168 -23.31 -19.62 -24.45
N SER A 169 -22.79 -19.61 -25.68
CA SER A 169 -22.20 -18.43 -26.33
C SER A 169 -23.20 -17.68 -27.21
N GLY A 170 -24.45 -18.16 -27.34
CA GLY A 170 -25.48 -17.55 -28.17
C GLY A 170 -25.21 -17.62 -29.69
N ILE A 171 -24.53 -18.66 -30.15
CA ILE A 171 -24.17 -18.86 -31.56
C ILE A 171 -25.30 -19.59 -32.28
N GLU A 172 -25.95 -18.90 -33.22
CA GLU A 172 -27.05 -19.47 -34.02
C GLU A 172 -26.58 -20.53 -35.02
N ASN A 173 -25.38 -20.37 -35.59
CA ASN A 173 -24.78 -21.34 -36.50
C ASN A 173 -23.43 -21.84 -35.95
N PRO A 174 -23.39 -23.06 -35.36
CA PRO A 174 -22.20 -23.66 -34.77
C PRO A 174 -21.01 -23.85 -35.73
N ASP A 175 -21.27 -23.91 -37.04
CA ASP A 175 -20.22 -24.07 -38.06
C ASP A 175 -19.57 -22.74 -38.45
N VAL A 176 -20.07 -21.60 -37.94
CA VAL A 176 -19.60 -20.25 -38.26
C VAL A 176 -19.17 -19.54 -36.98
N ILE A 177 -17.89 -19.68 -36.63
CA ILE A 177 -17.24 -18.92 -35.56
C ILE A 177 -16.21 -17.98 -36.16
N ASN A 178 -16.08 -16.79 -35.56
CA ASN A 178 -15.10 -15.79 -35.99
C ASN A 178 -13.86 -15.84 -35.11
N GLU A 179 -12.68 -15.68 -35.71
CA GLU A 179 -11.44 -15.52 -34.97
C GLU A 179 -11.52 -14.32 -34.02
N GLY A 180 -11.04 -14.49 -32.79
CA GLY A 180 -11.16 -13.48 -31.73
C GLY A 180 -12.52 -13.46 -31.02
N GLN A 181 -13.47 -14.30 -31.40
CA GLN A 181 -14.77 -14.41 -30.73
C GLN A 181 -14.61 -15.08 -29.36
N LEU A 182 -15.19 -14.48 -28.33
CA LEU A 182 -15.21 -15.05 -26.98
C LEU A 182 -16.35 -16.07 -26.87
N LEU A 183 -16.02 -17.29 -26.49
CA LEU A 183 -16.94 -18.40 -26.25
C LEU A 183 -17.07 -18.66 -24.76
N THR A 184 -18.28 -18.95 -24.33
CA THR A 184 -18.60 -19.47 -23.00
C THR A 184 -18.53 -20.99 -23.05
N ILE A 185 -17.70 -21.58 -22.18
CA ILE A 185 -17.56 -23.02 -21.96
C ILE A 185 -18.24 -23.35 -20.62
N PRO A 186 -19.45 -23.92 -20.64
CA PRO A 186 -20.16 -24.41 -19.44
C PRO A 186 -19.41 -25.46 -18.63
#